data_AF-A0A919WJP2-F1
#
_entry.id   AF-A0A919WJP2-F1
#
_cell.length_a   1.000
_cell.length_b   1.000
_cell.length_c   1.000
_cell.angle_alpha   90.00
_cell.angle_beta   90.00
_cell.angle_gamma   90.00
#
_symmetry.space_group_name_H-M   'P 1'
#
loop_
_entity.id
_entity.type
_entity.pdbx_description
1 polymer ?
#
loop_
_entity_poly.entity_id
_entity_poly.type
_entity_poly.pdbx_seq_one_letter_code
_entity_poly.pdbx_strand_id
1 'polypeptide(L)'
;MENIKCFIIEGKKNILFRQEGAEYVFFDPIALEFYVTNHIGAEILYYISKGKDFKFIIGKMSEEYDITKDMCKETVKEFLLNFPLLSIISSNLIESDIYKEISA
;
A
#
# COMPACT_ATOMS: atom_id res chain seq x y z
N MET A 1 -14.70 -0.19 6.16
CA MET A 1 -13.89 1.07 6.18
C MET A 1 -14.75 2.32 5.95
N GLU A 2 -14.42 3.45 6.59
CA GLU A 2 -14.85 4.77 6.09
C GLU A 2 -14.42 4.92 4.62
N ASN A 3 -15.24 5.58 3.79
CA ASN A 3 -14.99 5.74 2.36
C ASN A 3 -13.75 6.63 2.13
N ILE A 4 -12.55 6.05 2.07
CA ILE A 4 -11.28 6.76 1.86
C ILE A 4 -11.24 7.26 0.42
N LYS A 5 -11.84 8.41 0.14
CA LYS A 5 -11.85 8.93 -1.25
C LYS A 5 -10.47 9.35 -1.76
N CYS A 6 -9.56 9.68 -0.85
CA CYS A 6 -8.24 10.21 -1.19
C CYS A 6 -7.27 10.10 -0.02
N PHE A 7 -6.00 9.78 -0.30
CA PHE A 7 -4.91 9.84 0.67
C PHE A 7 -3.56 10.12 -0.02
N ILE A 8 -2.56 10.51 0.77
CA ILE A 8 -1.22 10.84 0.30
C ILE A 8 -0.21 9.97 1.05
N ILE A 9 0.74 9.40 0.32
CA ILE A 9 1.98 8.89 0.92
C ILE A 9 3.07 9.92 0.70
N GLU A 10 3.63 10.42 1.79
CA GLU A 10 4.79 11.29 1.78
C GLU A 10 6.05 10.44 1.77
N GLY A 11 6.85 10.56 0.70
CA GLY A 11 8.11 9.84 0.53
C GLY A 11 9.14 10.73 -0.16
N LYS A 12 10.00 10.15 -1.01
CA LYS A 12 10.94 10.95 -1.83
C LYS A 12 10.22 11.99 -2.71
N LYS A 13 9.00 11.65 -3.11
CA LYS A 13 8.00 12.52 -3.72
C LYS A 13 6.65 12.15 -3.10
N ASN A 14 5.71 13.09 -3.08
CA ASN A 14 4.36 12.83 -2.59
C ASN A 14 3.56 12.08 -3.67
N ILE A 15 2.90 10.99 -3.29
CA ILE A 15 2.01 10.24 -4.17
C ILE A 15 0.58 10.44 -3.69
N LEU A 16 -0.25 11.03 -4.55
CA LEU A 16 -1.68 11.20 -4.31
C LEU A 16 -2.44 9.99 -4.87
N PHE A 17 -3.18 9.31 -4.00
CA PHE A 17 -4.13 8.28 -4.37
C PHE A 17 -5.53 8.87 -4.32
N ARG A 18 -6.29 8.70 -5.40
CA ARG A 18 -7.67 9.17 -5.49
C ARG A 18 -8.57 8.05 -5.98
N GLN A 19 -9.69 7.86 -5.32
CA GLN A 19 -10.71 6.92 -5.76
C GLN A 19 -11.44 7.46 -7.00
N GLU A 20 -11.47 6.67 -8.07
CA GLU A 20 -12.20 6.92 -9.31
C GLU A 20 -13.01 5.65 -9.62
N GLY A 21 -14.31 5.67 -9.30
CA GLY A 21 -15.17 4.49 -9.41
C GLY A 21 -14.76 3.37 -8.44
N ALA A 22 -14.42 2.19 -8.99
CA ALA A 22 -14.03 1.01 -8.21
C ALA A 22 -12.52 0.93 -7.93
N GLU A 23 -11.73 1.85 -8.48
CA GLU A 23 -10.27 1.82 -8.45
C GLU A 23 -9.70 3.09 -7.81
N TYR A 24 -8.41 3.03 -7.49
CA TYR A 24 -7.63 4.18 -7.04
C TYR A 24 -6.56 4.49 -8.07
N VAL A 25 -6.56 5.74 -8.54
CA VAL A 25 -5.62 6.26 -9.53
C VAL A 25 -4.52 7.06 -8.82
N PHE A 26 -3.29 6.91 -9.29
CA PHE A 26 -2.14 7.68 -8.83
C PHE A 26 -1.17 7.93 -9.99
N PHE A 27 -0.39 9.01 -9.88
CA PHE A 27 0.54 9.44 -10.93
C PHE A 27 1.99 9.15 -10.52
N ASP A 28 2.77 8.58 -11.44
CA ASP A 28 4.21 8.49 -11.29
C ASP A 28 4.91 9.75 -11.82
N PRO A 29 5.49 10.59 -10.95
CA PRO A 29 6.22 11.78 -11.35
C PRO A 29 7.62 11.49 -11.94
N ILE A 30 8.02 10.22 -12.10
CA ILE A 30 9.28 9.79 -12.74
C ILE A 30 8.98 9.26 -14.15
N ALA A 31 8.12 8.24 -14.28
CA ALA A 31 7.75 7.67 -15.58
C ALA A 31 6.73 8.53 -16.37
N LEU A 32 6.08 9.50 -15.71
CA LEU A 32 5.06 10.38 -16.29
C LEU A 32 3.80 9.64 -16.77
N GLU A 33 3.38 8.61 -16.04
CA GLU A 33 2.19 7.83 -16.35
C GLU A 33 1.26 7.63 -15.15
N PHE A 34 0.01 7.27 -15.44
CA PHE A 34 -0.97 6.93 -14.42
C PHE A 34 -0.97 5.43 -14.17
N TYR A 35 -1.08 5.07 -12.90
CA TYR A 35 -1.29 3.72 -12.43
C TYR A 35 -2.61 3.62 -11.69
N VAL A 36 -3.13 2.39 -11.63
CA VAL A 36 -4.34 2.07 -10.90
C VAL A 36 -4.10 0.94 -9.92
N THR A 37 -4.85 0.94 -8.83
CA THR A 37 -4.92 -0.19 -7.90
C THR A 37 -6.35 -0.40 -7.44
N ASN A 38 -6.68 -1.63 -7.07
CA ASN A 38 -7.99 -1.97 -6.51
C ASN A 38 -8.08 -1.52 -5.04
N HIS A 39 -9.23 -1.75 -4.42
CA HIS A 39 -9.45 -1.34 -3.02
C HIS A 39 -8.49 -2.00 -2.03
N ILE A 40 -8.11 -3.27 -2.23
CA ILE A 40 -7.18 -4.00 -1.35
C ILE A 40 -5.80 -3.36 -1.40
N GLY A 41 -5.28 -3.11 -2.60
CA GLY A 41 -3.99 -2.45 -2.77
C GLY A 41 -4.00 -1.02 -2.21
N ALA A 42 -5.08 -0.28 -2.43
CA ALA A 42 -5.27 1.05 -1.85
C ALA A 42 -5.31 1.03 -0.32
N GLU A 43 -5.94 0.02 0.28
CA GLU A 43 -6.02 -0.12 1.74
C GLU A 43 -4.64 -0.42 2.36
N ILE A 44 -3.87 -1.32 1.74
CA ILE A 44 -2.48 -1.60 2.15
C ILE A 44 -1.66 -0.30 2.12
N LEU A 45 -1.73 0.43 1.01
CA LEU A 45 -1.02 1.71 0.82
C LEU A 45 -1.52 2.79 1.79
N TYR A 46 -2.80 2.78 2.12
CA TYR A 46 -3.36 3.68 3.12
C TYR A 46 -2.78 3.40 4.50
N TYR A 47 -2.69 2.14 4.93
CA TYR A 47 -2.07 1.82 6.22
C TYR A 47 -0.58 2.21 6.27
N ILE A 48 0.15 2.03 5.15
CA ILE A 48 1.52 2.54 5.01
C ILE A 48 1.55 4.07 5.16
N SER A 49 0.61 4.79 4.54
CA SER A 49 0.49 6.26 4.68
C SER A 49 0.25 6.71 6.13
N LYS A 50 -0.27 5.82 6.98
CA LYS A 50 -0.52 6.05 8.41
C LYS A 50 0.59 5.51 9.31
N GLY A 51 1.73 5.10 8.74
CA GLY A 51 2.88 4.57 9.49
C GLY A 51 2.54 3.29 10.26
N LYS A 52 1.64 2.45 9.71
CA LYS A 52 1.30 1.17 10.33
C LYS A 52 2.31 0.10 9.95
N ASP A 53 2.71 -0.68 10.94
CA ASP A 53 3.66 -1.78 10.76
C ASP A 53 3.05 -2.96 10.00
N PHE A 54 3.91 -3.85 9.51
CA PHE A 54 3.50 -5.03 8.75
C PHE A 54 2.51 -5.91 9.52
N LYS A 55 2.76 -6.13 10.83
CA LYS A 55 1.90 -6.97 11.68
C LYS A 55 0.49 -6.40 11.82
N PHE A 56 0.37 -5.08 11.94
CA PHE A 56 -0.90 -4.38 11.98
C PHE A 56 -1.67 -4.59 10.66
N ILE A 57 -1.00 -4.37 9.53
CA ILE A 57 -1.59 -4.55 8.19
C ILE A 57 -2.11 -5.98 8.05
N ILE A 58 -1.27 -6.99 8.33
CA ILE A 58 -1.69 -8.39 8.25
C ILE A 58 -2.87 -8.67 9.19
N GLY A 59 -2.81 -8.17 10.43
CA GLY A 59 -3.89 -8.33 11.40
C GLY A 59 -5.22 -7.78 10.89
N LYS A 60 -5.22 -6.53 10.41
CA LYS A 60 -6.45 -5.87 9.95
C LYS A 60 -6.99 -6.41 8.65
N MET A 61 -6.12 -6.68 7.68
CA MET A 61 -6.54 -7.25 6.40
C MET A 61 -7.05 -8.70 6.61
N SER A 62 -6.39 -9.52 7.43
CA SER A 62 -6.87 -10.88 7.70
C SER A 62 -8.26 -10.91 8.35
N GLU A 63 -8.54 -9.94 9.24
CA GLU A 63 -9.83 -9.77 9.90
C GLU A 63 -10.92 -9.28 8.94
N GLU A 64 -10.65 -8.24 8.16
CA GLU A 64 -11.63 -7.62 7.25
C GLU A 64 -12.03 -8.57 6.10
N TYR A 65 -11.08 -9.33 5.57
CA TYR A 65 -11.29 -10.20 4.40
C TYR A 65 -11.53 -11.67 4.76
N ASP A 66 -11.59 -12.03 6.03
CA ASP A 66 -11.77 -13.41 6.52
C ASP A 66 -10.80 -14.42 5.86
N ILE A 67 -9.51 -14.05 5.84
CA ILE A 67 -8.43 -14.88 5.30
C ILE A 67 -7.39 -15.20 6.36
N THR A 68 -6.62 -16.26 6.14
CA THR A 68 -5.53 -16.60 7.06
C THR A 68 -4.43 -15.53 7.03
N LYS A 69 -3.73 -15.36 8.15
CA LYS A 69 -2.60 -14.42 8.24
C LYS A 69 -1.48 -14.76 7.26
N ASP A 70 -1.27 -16.04 6.98
CA ASP A 70 -0.24 -16.49 6.03
C ASP A 70 -0.61 -16.11 4.59
N MET A 71 -1.86 -16.35 4.16
CA MET A 71 -2.34 -15.91 2.85
C MET A 71 -2.29 -14.38 2.70
N CYS A 72 -2.67 -13.67 3.77
CA CYS A 72 -2.60 -12.22 3.82
C CYS A 72 -1.15 -11.72 3.70
N LYS A 73 -0.22 -12.35 4.43
CA LYS A 73 1.21 -12.03 4.37
C LYS A 73 1.75 -12.14 2.95
N GLU A 74 1.50 -13.25 2.28
CA GLU A 74 1.95 -13.46 0.89
C GLU A 74 1.31 -12.44 -0.07
N THR A 75 0.01 -12.15 0.10
CA THR A 75 -0.70 -11.17 -0.72
C THR A 75 -0.11 -9.77 -0.58
N VAL A 76 0.18 -9.31 0.65
CA VAL A 76 0.78 -7.99 0.89
C VAL A 76 2.20 -7.94 0.35
N LYS A 77 2.98 -9.01 0.52
CA LYS A 77 4.35 -9.09 -0.03
C LYS A 77 4.34 -9.00 -1.55
N GLU A 78 3.56 -9.83 -2.22
CA GLU A 78 3.47 -9.87 -3.68
C GLU A 78 3.00 -8.51 -4.24
N PHE A 79 2.00 -7.90 -3.60
CA PHE A 79 1.53 -6.58 -3.99
C PHE A 79 2.64 -5.52 -3.91
N LEU A 80 3.38 -5.46 -2.80
CA LEU A 80 4.44 -4.47 -2.61
C LEU A 80 5.64 -4.71 -3.52
N LEU A 81 6.01 -5.96 -3.78
CA LEU A 81 7.11 -6.30 -4.70
C LEU A 81 6.79 -5.87 -6.15
N ASN A 82 5.52 -5.90 -6.53
CA ASN A 82 5.06 -5.46 -7.85
C ASN A 82 4.62 -3.99 -7.87
N PHE A 83 4.70 -3.27 -6.75
CA PHE A 83 4.24 -1.88 -6.68
C PHE A 83 5.20 -0.96 -7.46
N PRO A 84 4.74 -0.25 -8.51
CA PRO A 84 5.61 0.47 -9.44
C PRO A 84 6.39 1.60 -8.78
N LEU A 85 5.89 2.15 -7.66
CA LEU A 85 6.50 3.28 -6.96
C LEU A 85 7.16 2.89 -5.64
N LEU A 86 7.57 1.61 -5.52
CA LEU A 86 8.24 1.09 -4.32
C LEU A 86 9.45 1.95 -3.89
N SER A 87 10.24 2.42 -4.86
CA SER A 87 11.40 3.27 -4.58
C SER A 87 11.02 4.62 -3.96
N ILE A 88 9.86 5.18 -4.30
CA ILE A 88 9.38 6.48 -3.80
C ILE A 88 8.95 6.36 -2.33
N ILE A 89 8.32 5.24 -1.96
CA ILE A 89 7.78 4.98 -0.61
C ILE A 89 8.73 4.16 0.28
N SER A 90 9.94 3.87 -0.20
CA SER A 90 10.91 3.00 0.50
C SER A 90 11.20 3.43 1.94
N SER A 91 11.31 4.74 2.20
CA SER A 91 11.50 5.26 3.57
C SER A 91 10.33 4.88 4.48
N ASN A 92 9.09 5.00 4.02
CA ASN A 92 7.90 4.63 4.80
C ASN A 92 7.92 3.13 5.14
N LEU A 93 8.37 2.29 4.21
CA LEU A 93 8.47 0.84 4.41
C LEU A 93 9.56 0.47 5.41
N ILE A 94 10.69 1.19 5.41
CA ILE A 94 11.78 1.00 6.37
C ILE A 94 11.31 1.41 7.77
N GLU A 95 10.68 2.57 7.90
CA GLU A 95 10.17 3.09 9.18
C GLU A 95 9.07 2.22 9.77
N SER A 96 8.28 1.54 8.93
CA SER A 96 7.20 0.66 9.35
C SER A 96 7.61 -0.82 9.50
N ASP A 97 8.91 -1.13 9.47
CA ASP A 97 9.46 -2.50 9.49
C ASP A 97 8.94 -3.44 8.38
N ILE A 98 8.28 -2.90 7.35
CA ILE A 98 7.74 -3.65 6.21
C ILE A 98 8.85 -4.07 5.25
N TYR A 99 9.86 -3.21 5.06
CA TYR A 99 10.93 -3.47 4.10
C TYR A 99 11.66 -4.79 4.40
N LYS A 100 11.91 -5.08 5.69
CA LYS A 100 12.54 -6.32 6.15
C LYS A 100 11.74 -7.56 5.75
N GLU A 101 10.42 -7.47 5.78
CA GLU A 101 9.53 -8.59 5.46
C GLU A 101 9.48 -8.88 3.97
N ILE A 102 9.56 -7.86 3.10
CA ILE A 102 9.53 -8.06 1.64
C ILE A 102 10.92 -8.36 1.04
N SER A 103 12.00 -8.06 1.76
CA SER A 103 13.38 -8.39 1.35
C SER A 103 13.89 -9.75 1.85
N ALA A 104 13.11 -10.44 2.68
CA ALA A 104 13.44 -11.73 3.29
C ALA A 104 12.65 -12.87 2.63
#